data_AF-A0A7Y3BYS8-F1
#
_entry.id   AF-A0A7Y3BYS8-F1
#
_cell.length_a   1.000
_cell.length_b   1.000
_cell.length_c   1.000
_cell.angle_alpha   90.00
_cell.angle_beta   90.00
_cell.angle_gamma   90.00
#
_symmetry.space_group_name_H-M   'P 1'
#
loop_
_entity.id
_entity.type
_entity.pdbx_description
1 polymer ?
#
loop_
_entity_poly.entity_id
_entity_poly.type
_entity_poly.pdbx_seq_one_letter_code
_entity_poly.pdbx_strand_id
1 'polypeptide(L)'
;VDSYVVNPHKWMLVSFDCSVLYVADRDPLIDALDITPSYLRAAGDDEVIMYRNWHVSLGRRFRALKLWFVLRSYGAEAIRGLIRKHIGFANDLAARLEADERFEVIAPHPLALVCFRHIGGNEPTRALADAVNSSGKAYLTSASHDDRWYIRISTSQANTEQRHIDQLWSLIDELA
;
A
#
# COMPACT_ATOMS: atom_id res chain seq x y z
N VAL A 1 -12.13 -15.36 11.35
CA VAL A 1 -11.89 -13.93 11.07
C VAL A 1 -13.26 -13.31 10.84
N ASP A 2 -13.68 -12.39 11.71
CA ASP A 2 -15.04 -11.82 11.66
C ASP A 2 -15.18 -10.73 10.59
N SER A 3 -14.09 -10.02 10.29
CA SER A 3 -14.04 -9.04 9.22
C SER A 3 -12.65 -8.94 8.60
N TYR A 4 -12.59 -8.51 7.33
CA TYR A 4 -11.36 -8.35 6.58
C TYR A 4 -11.44 -7.11 5.69
N VAL A 5 -10.40 -6.27 5.71
CA VAL A 5 -10.32 -5.07 4.88
C VAL A 5 -9.09 -5.10 3.98
N VAL A 6 -9.30 -4.76 2.72
CA VAL A 6 -8.23 -4.55 1.75
C VAL A 6 -8.39 -3.20 1.07
N ASN A 7 -7.27 -2.60 0.67
CA ASN A 7 -7.25 -1.28 0.03
C ASN A 7 -6.81 -1.40 -1.42
N PRO A 8 -7.73 -1.57 -2.38
CA PRO A 8 -7.41 -1.48 -3.81
C PRO A 8 -6.69 -0.19 -4.18
N HIS A 9 -6.94 0.91 -3.45
CA HIS A 9 -6.27 2.17 -3.68
C HIS A 9 -4.77 2.20 -3.32
N LYS A 10 -4.24 1.14 -2.68
CA LYS A 10 -2.82 1.03 -2.37
C LYS A 10 -2.05 0.33 -3.48
N TRP A 11 -2.52 -0.83 -3.92
CA TRP A 11 -1.70 -1.71 -4.77
C TRP A 11 -2.50 -2.47 -5.85
N MET A 12 -3.68 -1.97 -6.22
CA MET A 12 -4.51 -2.55 -7.28
C MET A 12 -4.92 -1.52 -8.34
N LEU A 13 -4.11 -0.48 -8.56
CA LEU A 13 -4.34 0.55 -9.60
C LEU A 13 -5.66 1.33 -9.49
N VAL A 14 -6.36 1.27 -8.36
CA VAL A 14 -7.55 2.08 -8.12
C VAL A 14 -7.12 3.42 -7.53
N SER A 15 -7.65 4.53 -8.01
CA SER A 15 -7.37 5.83 -7.40
C SER A 15 -7.99 5.94 -6.00
N PHE A 16 -7.36 6.70 -5.10
CA PHE A 16 -7.92 7.02 -3.78
C PHE A 16 -9.26 7.76 -3.92
N ASP A 17 -10.27 7.54 -3.08
CA ASP A 17 -10.42 6.57 -1.98
C ASP A 17 -11.03 5.23 -2.47
N CYS A 18 -10.54 4.08 -2.00
CA CYS A 18 -11.19 2.79 -2.27
C CYS A 18 -10.75 1.69 -1.29
N SER A 19 -11.57 1.40 -0.29
CA SER A 19 -11.38 0.30 0.66
C SER A 19 -12.54 -0.67 0.54
N VAL A 20 -12.24 -1.96 0.63
CA VAL A 20 -13.24 -3.03 0.57
C VAL A 20 -13.22 -3.75 1.90
N LEU A 21 -14.33 -3.62 2.63
CA LEU A 21 -14.58 -4.33 3.88
C LEU A 21 -15.47 -5.53 3.58
N TYR A 22 -15.02 -6.70 4.02
CA TYR A 22 -15.80 -7.93 4.10
C TYR A 22 -16.10 -8.19 5.57
N VAL A 23 -17.34 -8.57 5.88
CA VAL A 23 -17.77 -9.02 7.20
C VAL A 23 -18.38 -10.41 7.05
N ALA A 24 -18.10 -11.31 7.98
CA ALA A 24 -18.62 -12.67 7.97
C ALA A 24 -20.11 -12.69 8.34
N ASP A 25 -20.47 -11.87 9.33
CA ASP A 25 -21.84 -11.56 9.72
C ASP A 25 -22.04 -10.05 9.66
N ARG A 26 -23.09 -9.62 8.94
CA ARG A 26 -23.42 -8.21 8.74
C ARG A 26 -24.29 -7.65 9.86
N ASP A 27 -24.99 -8.49 10.60
CA ASP A 27 -26.05 -8.05 11.51
C ASP A 27 -25.47 -7.19 12.65
N PRO A 28 -24.35 -7.56 13.32
CA PRO A 28 -23.74 -6.69 14.32
C PRO A 28 -23.26 -5.32 13.78
N LEU A 29 -22.82 -5.26 12.52
CA LEU A 29 -22.42 -4.01 11.88
C LEU A 29 -23.63 -3.11 11.62
N ILE A 30 -24.72 -3.69 11.10
CA ILE A 30 -25.94 -2.97 10.80
C ILE A 30 -26.59 -2.49 12.09
N ASP A 31 -26.74 -3.36 13.10
CA ASP A 31 -27.34 -3.03 14.40
C ASP A 31 -26.61 -1.87 15.10
N ALA A 32 -25.28 -1.83 14.97
CA ALA A 32 -24.47 -0.78 15.56
C ALA A 32 -24.57 0.58 14.83
N LEU A 33 -24.96 0.59 13.55
CA LEU A 33 -24.91 1.77 12.68
C LEU A 33 -26.28 2.24 12.18
N ASP A 34 -27.34 1.45 12.34
CA ASP A 34 -28.67 1.80 11.86
C ASP A 34 -29.29 2.92 12.72
N ILE A 35 -29.45 4.07 12.07
CA ILE A 35 -30.17 5.23 12.61
C ILE A 35 -31.31 5.65 11.67
N THR A 36 -31.85 4.73 10.87
CA THR A 36 -32.75 5.01 9.75
C THR A 36 -34.03 5.75 10.23
N PRO A 37 -34.16 7.06 9.93
CA PRO A 37 -35.36 7.84 10.25
C PRO A 37 -36.51 7.45 9.31
N SER A 38 -37.74 7.79 9.71
CA SER A 38 -38.97 7.41 8.96
C SER A 38 -38.97 7.85 7.49
N TYR A 39 -38.39 9.01 7.18
CA TYR A 39 -38.34 9.55 5.81
C TYR A 39 -37.33 8.83 4.89
N LEU A 40 -36.49 7.94 5.40
CA LEU A 40 -35.57 7.11 4.61
C LEU A 40 -36.06 5.67 4.43
N ARG A 41 -37.22 5.31 4.99
CA ARG A 41 -37.83 3.98 4.85
C ARG A 41 -38.64 3.94 3.56
N ALA A 42 -38.37 2.97 2.70
CA ALA A 42 -39.14 2.72 1.49
C ALA A 42 -39.69 1.28 1.48
N ALA A 43 -40.70 1.04 0.64
CA ALA A 43 -41.17 -0.31 0.37
C ALA A 43 -40.06 -1.11 -0.34
N GLY A 44 -39.77 -2.32 0.13
CA GLY A 44 -38.70 -3.17 -0.41
C GLY A 44 -37.33 -2.96 0.25
N ASP A 45 -37.24 -2.19 1.33
CA ASP A 45 -35.98 -2.02 2.08
C ASP A 45 -35.40 -3.37 2.54
N ASP A 46 -36.25 -4.36 2.81
CA ASP A 46 -35.87 -5.71 3.25
C ASP A 46 -35.36 -6.61 2.10
N GLU A 47 -35.53 -6.20 0.84
CA GLU A 47 -35.15 -6.97 -0.35
C GLU A 47 -33.75 -6.63 -0.88
N VAL A 48 -33.14 -5.52 -0.43
CA VAL A 48 -31.85 -5.02 -0.93
C VAL A 48 -30.90 -4.57 0.17
N ILE A 49 -29.60 -4.55 -0.14
CA ILE A 49 -28.59 -4.10 0.82
C ILE A 49 -28.59 -2.58 0.97
N MET A 50 -28.98 -2.12 2.15
CA MET A 50 -28.92 -0.70 2.52
C MET A 50 -27.54 -0.30 3.04
N TYR A 51 -26.63 0.00 2.11
CA TYR A 51 -25.26 0.41 2.44
C TYR A 51 -25.15 1.66 3.32
N ARG A 52 -26.22 2.46 3.48
CA ARG A 52 -26.28 3.54 4.49
C ARG A 52 -26.01 3.04 5.91
N ASN A 53 -26.38 1.79 6.21
CA ASN A 53 -26.20 1.17 7.52
C ASN A 53 -24.87 0.40 7.63
N TRP A 54 -23.95 0.57 6.67
CA TRP A 54 -22.66 -0.12 6.63
C TRP A 54 -21.47 0.81 6.89
N HIS A 55 -21.74 2.10 7.11
CA HIS A 55 -20.72 3.12 7.34
C HIS A 55 -21.29 4.32 8.09
N VAL A 56 -20.41 5.13 8.68
CA VAL A 56 -20.78 6.22 9.60
C VAL A 56 -21.63 7.33 8.95
N SER A 57 -21.35 7.71 7.70
CA SER A 57 -22.05 8.80 7.02
C SER A 57 -23.33 8.32 6.33
N LEU A 58 -24.38 9.14 6.20
CA LEU A 58 -25.54 8.76 5.38
C LEU A 58 -25.20 8.70 3.88
N GLY A 59 -24.64 9.79 3.35
CA GLY A 59 -24.33 9.92 1.92
C GLY A 59 -23.10 9.10 1.50
N ARG A 60 -23.14 8.55 0.28
CA ARG A 60 -21.98 7.88 -0.34
C ARG A 60 -21.89 8.14 -1.84
N ARG A 61 -20.65 8.22 -2.35
CA ARG A 61 -20.36 8.30 -3.79
C ARG A 61 -20.46 6.91 -4.43
N PHE A 62 -20.57 6.85 -5.76
CA PHE A 62 -20.54 5.60 -6.52
C PHE A 62 -19.10 5.04 -6.67
N ARG A 63 -18.47 4.66 -5.56
CA ARG A 63 -17.07 4.21 -5.51
C ARG A 63 -16.82 2.89 -6.26
N ALA A 64 -17.85 2.04 -6.35
CA ALA A 64 -17.73 0.74 -7.02
C ALA A 64 -17.46 0.87 -8.52
N LEU A 65 -17.84 1.99 -9.16
CA LEU A 65 -17.66 2.17 -10.60
C LEU A 65 -16.18 2.13 -11.01
N LYS A 66 -15.31 2.87 -10.32
CA LYS A 66 -13.87 2.88 -10.64
C LYS A 66 -13.20 1.52 -10.36
N LEU A 67 -13.60 0.83 -9.29
CA LEU A 67 -13.10 -0.51 -9.00
C LEU A 67 -13.52 -1.50 -10.10
N TRP A 68 -14.78 -1.45 -10.52
CA TRP A 68 -15.32 -2.28 -11.60
C TRP A 68 -14.55 -2.07 -12.91
N PHE A 69 -14.29 -0.81 -13.30
CA PHE A 69 -13.50 -0.50 -14.50
C PHE A 69 -12.09 -1.08 -14.42
N VAL A 70 -11.37 -0.90 -13.31
CA VAL A 70 -10.02 -1.45 -13.14
C VAL A 70 -10.03 -2.99 -13.29
N LEU A 71 -10.95 -3.67 -12.61
CA LEU A 71 -11.04 -5.13 -12.67
C LEU A 71 -11.41 -5.62 -14.09
N ARG A 72 -12.31 -4.91 -14.78
CA ARG A 72 -12.77 -5.25 -16.13
C ARG A 72 -11.74 -4.95 -17.22
N SER A 73 -11.03 -3.83 -17.10
CA SER A 73 -10.07 -3.37 -18.11
C SER A 73 -8.75 -4.11 -18.04
N TYR A 74 -8.21 -4.34 -16.84
CA TYR A 74 -6.94 -5.06 -16.67
C TYR A 74 -7.13 -6.57 -16.57
N GLY A 75 -8.20 -7.01 -15.90
CA GLY A 75 -8.38 -8.41 -15.54
C GLY A 75 -7.49 -8.85 -14.36
N ALA A 76 -7.88 -9.96 -13.73
CA ALA A 76 -7.20 -10.46 -12.53
C ALA A 76 -5.74 -10.87 -12.80
N GLU A 77 -5.44 -11.43 -13.98
CA GLU A 77 -4.08 -11.89 -14.27
C GLU A 77 -3.09 -10.74 -14.46
N ALA A 78 -3.49 -9.64 -15.12
CA ALA A 78 -2.63 -8.47 -15.24
C ALA A 78 -2.31 -7.85 -13.88
N ILE A 79 -3.30 -7.77 -12.97
CA ILE A 79 -3.09 -7.27 -11.61
C ILE A 79 -2.14 -8.19 -10.84
N ARG A 80 -2.30 -9.52 -10.94
CA ARG A 80 -1.34 -10.48 -10.34
C ARG A 80 0.07 -10.33 -10.92
N GLY A 81 0.18 -10.16 -12.23
CA GLY A 81 1.45 -9.92 -12.92
C GLY A 81 2.14 -8.66 -12.41
N LEU A 82 1.39 -7.56 -12.24
CA LEU A 82 1.90 -6.32 -11.67
C LEU A 82 2.43 -6.51 -10.24
N ILE A 83 1.67 -7.19 -9.37
CA ILE A 83 2.09 -7.47 -7.99
C ILE A 83 3.39 -8.29 -7.99
N ARG A 84 3.45 -9.38 -8.77
CA ARG A 84 4.66 -10.22 -8.89
C ARG A 84 5.85 -9.42 -9.41
N LYS A 85 5.65 -8.54 -10.40
CA LYS A 85 6.69 -7.65 -10.94
C LYS A 85 7.27 -6.73 -9.85
N HIS A 86 6.41 -6.05 -9.09
CA HIS A 86 6.85 -5.18 -7.99
C HIS A 86 7.58 -5.96 -6.88
N ILE A 87 7.15 -7.18 -6.56
CA ILE A 87 7.88 -8.05 -5.62
C ILE A 87 9.26 -8.41 -6.19
N GLY A 88 9.36 -8.72 -7.49
CA GLY A 88 10.63 -8.93 -8.17
C GLY A 88 11.59 -7.74 -8.03
N PHE A 89 11.09 -6.51 -8.18
CA PHE A 89 11.88 -5.29 -7.97
C PHE A 89 12.38 -5.13 -6.53
N ALA A 90 11.56 -5.45 -5.55
CA ALA A 90 11.98 -5.40 -4.15
C ALA A 90 13.06 -6.45 -3.86
N ASN A 91 12.92 -7.65 -4.42
CA ASN A 91 13.92 -8.72 -4.26
C ASN A 91 15.26 -8.35 -4.90
N ASP A 92 15.26 -7.74 -6.10
CA ASP A 92 16.48 -7.26 -6.75
C ASP A 92 17.18 -6.18 -5.91
N LEU A 93 16.43 -5.17 -5.45
CA LEU A 93 16.98 -4.13 -4.59
C LEU A 93 17.54 -4.70 -3.28
N ALA A 94 16.80 -5.62 -2.63
CA ALA A 94 17.24 -6.24 -1.39
C ALA A 94 18.53 -7.05 -1.59
N ALA A 95 18.64 -7.83 -2.68
CA ALA A 95 19.85 -8.61 -2.98
C ALA A 95 21.09 -7.71 -3.15
N ARG A 96 20.94 -6.52 -3.74
CA ARG A 96 22.04 -5.55 -3.86
C ARG A 96 22.45 -4.96 -2.51
N LEU A 97 21.46 -4.61 -1.69
CA LEU A 97 21.69 -4.12 -0.33
C LEU A 97 22.37 -5.17 0.56
N GLU A 98 21.98 -6.45 0.45
CA GLU A 98 22.58 -7.55 1.21
C GLU A 98 23.99 -7.90 0.74
N ALA A 99 24.32 -7.63 -0.53
CA ALA A 99 25.66 -7.85 -1.09
C ALA A 99 26.65 -6.72 -0.76
N ASP A 100 26.20 -5.61 -0.19
CA ASP A 100 27.02 -4.44 0.13
C ASP A 100 27.25 -4.34 1.64
N GLU A 101 28.52 -4.34 2.05
CA GLU A 101 28.93 -4.36 3.46
C GLU A 101 28.52 -3.09 4.25
N ARG A 102 28.14 -2.00 3.57
CA ARG A 102 27.66 -0.76 4.21
C ARG A 102 26.24 -0.89 4.75
N PHE A 103 25.46 -1.87 4.30
CA PHE A 103 24.03 -1.95 4.59
C PHE A 103 23.62 -3.24 5.28
N GLU A 104 22.50 -3.15 6.01
CA GLU A 104 21.76 -4.31 6.51
C GLU A 104 20.28 -4.19 6.10
N VAL A 105 19.71 -5.26 5.53
CA VAL A 105 18.26 -5.40 5.38
C VAL A 105 17.70 -5.89 6.71
N ILE A 106 16.86 -5.07 7.35
CA ILE A 106 16.56 -5.23 8.78
C ILE A 106 15.37 -6.16 9.08
N ALA A 107 14.65 -6.60 8.06
CA ALA A 107 13.49 -7.47 8.21
C ALA A 107 13.21 -8.25 6.92
N PRO A 108 12.59 -9.44 7.00
CA PRO A 108 12.08 -10.14 5.82
C PRO A 108 11.13 -9.27 5.01
N HIS A 109 11.25 -9.34 3.68
CA HIS A 109 10.44 -8.56 2.73
C HIS A 109 9.54 -9.47 1.86
N PRO A 110 8.46 -10.06 2.41
CA PRO A 110 7.61 -10.99 1.64
C PRO A 110 6.86 -10.34 0.47
N LEU A 111 6.87 -9.01 0.36
CA LEU A 111 6.17 -8.21 -0.63
C LEU A 111 7.09 -7.08 -1.15
N ALA A 112 6.52 -6.01 -1.72
CA ALA A 112 7.26 -4.95 -2.40
C ALA A 112 7.80 -3.82 -1.48
N LEU A 113 8.05 -4.11 -0.20
CA LEU A 113 8.60 -3.15 0.76
C LEU A 113 9.93 -3.68 1.30
N VAL A 114 11.01 -2.96 1.03
CA VAL A 114 12.34 -3.24 1.59
C VAL A 114 12.62 -2.25 2.71
N CYS A 115 13.05 -2.76 3.86
CA CYS A 115 13.48 -1.96 5.00
C CYS A 115 14.97 -2.22 5.22
N PHE A 116 15.80 -1.18 5.14
CA PHE A 116 17.24 -1.32 5.30
C PHE A 116 17.83 -0.13 6.05
N ARG A 117 19.07 -0.26 6.51
CA ARG A 117 19.82 0.84 7.10
C ARG A 117 21.32 0.71 6.88
N HIS A 118 22.04 1.79 7.13
CA HIS A 118 23.50 1.79 7.12
C HIS A 118 24.04 1.16 8.41
N ILE A 119 25.05 0.29 8.31
CA ILE A 119 25.60 -0.45 9.46
C ILE A 119 26.20 0.46 10.53
N GLY A 120 26.69 1.64 10.12
CA GLY A 120 27.21 2.70 11.00
C GLY A 120 26.16 3.37 11.89
N GLY A 121 24.88 2.99 11.79
CA GLY A 121 23.84 3.41 12.72
C GLY A 121 22.93 4.52 12.19
N ASN A 122 22.23 5.20 13.11
CA ASN A 122 21.13 6.09 12.76
C ASN A 122 21.57 7.35 11.99
N GLU A 123 22.70 7.93 12.37
CA GLU A 123 23.19 9.17 11.76
C GLU A 123 23.54 9.01 10.27
N PRO A 124 24.38 8.03 9.86
CA PRO A 124 24.63 7.81 8.42
C PRO A 124 23.37 7.36 7.68
N THR A 125 22.49 6.59 8.32
CA THR A 125 21.22 6.18 7.68
C THR A 125 20.32 7.38 7.38
N ARG A 126 20.23 8.35 8.30
CA ARG A 126 19.48 9.60 8.09
C ARG A 126 20.13 10.47 7.02
N ALA A 127 21.45 10.65 7.09
CA ALA A 127 22.20 11.42 6.11
C ALA A 127 22.00 10.90 4.69
N LEU A 128 22.06 9.58 4.49
CA LEU A 128 21.78 8.95 3.20
C LEU A 128 20.35 9.25 2.71
N ALA A 129 19.34 9.06 3.58
CA ALA A 129 17.96 9.32 3.19
C ALA A 129 17.73 10.79 2.80
N ASP A 130 18.32 11.72 3.56
CA ASP A 130 18.22 13.15 3.31
C ASP A 130 18.94 13.53 2.02
N ALA A 131 20.11 12.94 1.73
CA ALA A 131 20.86 13.15 0.50
C ALA A 131 20.09 12.65 -0.73
N VAL A 132 19.52 11.44 -0.65
CA VAL A 132 18.69 10.88 -1.73
C VAL A 132 17.45 11.75 -1.97
N ASN A 133 16.75 12.17 -0.92
CA ASN A 133 15.57 13.03 -1.05
C ASN A 133 15.92 14.41 -1.63
N SER A 134 17.04 15.00 -1.20
CA SER A 134 17.53 16.30 -1.67
C SER A 134 17.96 16.28 -3.14
N SER A 135 18.32 15.10 -3.68
CA SER A 135 18.64 14.96 -5.10
C SER A 135 17.45 15.23 -6.03
N GLY A 136 16.21 15.12 -5.52
CA GLY A 136 14.99 15.22 -6.32
C GLY A 136 14.74 14.05 -7.29
N LYS A 137 15.61 13.03 -7.31
CA LYS A 137 15.53 11.88 -8.22
C LYS A 137 14.71 10.72 -7.65
N ALA A 138 14.62 10.63 -6.33
CA ALA A 138 13.87 9.60 -5.61
C ALA A 138 13.27 10.19 -4.33
N TYR A 139 12.26 9.51 -3.77
CA TYR A 139 11.69 9.85 -2.48
C TYR A 139 11.66 8.64 -1.56
N LEU A 140 12.39 8.74 -0.46
CA LEU A 140 12.53 7.73 0.58
C LEU A 140 11.78 8.18 1.82
N THR A 141 11.10 7.22 2.45
CA THR A 141 10.50 7.42 3.77
C THR A 141 11.24 6.59 4.79
N SER A 142 11.14 6.95 6.06
CA SER A 142 11.80 6.25 7.15
C SER A 142 10.81 5.80 8.22
N ALA A 143 11.29 4.95 9.11
CA ALA A 143 10.62 4.63 10.35
C ALA A 143 11.66 4.33 11.43
N SER A 144 11.20 4.16 12.66
CA SER A 144 12.04 3.78 13.79
C SER A 144 11.32 2.80 14.70
N HIS A 145 12.07 1.86 15.26
CA HIS A 145 11.61 0.92 16.28
C HIS A 145 12.77 0.67 17.26
N ASP A 146 12.51 0.78 18.56
CA ASP A 146 13.51 0.63 19.63
C ASP A 146 14.80 1.43 19.38
N ASP A 147 14.64 2.72 19.07
CA ASP A 147 15.73 3.64 18.69
C ASP A 147 16.58 3.20 17.49
N ARG A 148 16.18 2.18 16.73
CA ARG A 148 16.79 1.82 15.45
C ARG A 148 16.04 2.51 14.31
N TRP A 149 16.71 3.46 13.67
CA TRP A 149 16.19 4.17 12.50
C TRP A 149 16.55 3.43 11.21
N TYR A 150 15.60 3.39 10.26
CA TYR A 150 15.77 2.69 8.99
C TYR A 150 14.97 3.35 7.86
N ILE A 151 15.42 3.08 6.63
CA ILE A 151 14.81 3.54 5.38
C ILE A 151 13.80 2.48 4.91
N ARG A 152 12.70 2.95 4.33
CA ARG A 152 11.61 2.16 3.77
C ARG A 152 11.42 2.48 2.29
N ILE A 153 11.55 1.48 1.43
CA ILE A 153 11.40 1.61 -0.03
C ILE A 153 10.27 0.72 -0.52
N SER A 154 9.22 1.35 -1.05
CA SER A 154 8.10 0.65 -1.69
C SER A 154 8.27 0.70 -3.21
N THR A 155 8.48 -0.45 -3.84
CA THR A 155 8.71 -0.56 -5.31
C THR A 155 7.40 -0.63 -6.11
N SER A 156 6.28 -0.24 -5.48
CA SER A 156 4.91 -0.54 -5.90
C SER A 156 4.24 0.52 -6.77
N GLN A 157 4.98 1.51 -7.26
CA GLN A 157 4.41 2.59 -8.08
C GLN A 157 4.10 2.05 -9.49
N ALA A 158 2.92 2.38 -10.02
CA ALA A 158 2.36 1.75 -11.22
C ALA A 158 3.26 1.79 -12.48
N ASN A 159 4.10 2.81 -12.60
CA ASN A 159 4.99 3.05 -13.73
C ASN A 159 6.45 2.71 -13.40
N THR A 160 6.73 2.09 -12.25
CA THR A 160 8.07 1.61 -11.91
C THR A 160 8.49 0.51 -12.90
N GLU A 161 9.76 0.57 -13.29
CA GLU A 161 10.41 -0.31 -14.25
C GLU A 161 11.78 -0.68 -13.67
N GLN A 162 12.40 -1.74 -14.20
CA GLN A 162 13.70 -2.20 -13.70
C GLN A 162 14.75 -1.08 -13.72
N ARG A 163 14.79 -0.27 -14.79
CA ARG A 163 15.68 0.88 -14.91
C ARG A 163 15.55 1.89 -13.76
N HIS A 164 14.37 2.02 -13.15
CA HIS A 164 14.16 2.92 -12.01
C HIS A 164 14.77 2.32 -10.73
N ILE A 165 14.74 0.98 -10.58
CA ILE A 165 15.41 0.27 -9.49
C ILE A 165 16.92 0.37 -9.64
N ASP A 166 17.42 0.18 -10.87
CA ASP A 166 18.85 0.31 -11.17
C ASP A 166 19.34 1.73 -10.87
N GLN A 167 18.60 2.76 -11.30
CA GLN A 167 18.92 4.17 -11.02
C GLN A 167 18.88 4.51 -9.53
N LEU A 168 17.90 3.98 -8.80
CA LEU A 168 17.81 4.17 -7.35
C LEU A 168 18.99 3.51 -6.63
N TRP A 169 19.36 2.29 -7.03
CA TRP A 169 20.53 1.61 -6.48
C TRP A 169 21.81 2.42 -6.73
N SER A 170 22.06 2.84 -7.98
CA SER A 170 23.24 3.66 -8.30
C SER A 170 23.30 4.95 -7.49
N LEU A 171 22.14 5.58 -7.25
CA LEU A 171 22.07 6.78 -6.41
C LEU A 171 22.36 6.49 -4.94
N ILE A 172 21.89 5.36 -4.40
CA ILE A 172 22.21 4.93 -3.04
C ILE A 172 23.70 4.64 -2.90
N ASP A 173 24.27 3.91 -3.86
CA ASP A 173 25.70 3.53 -3.89
C ASP A 173 26.61 4.77 -3.94
N GLU A 174 26.26 5.76 -4.76
CA GLU A 174 27.00 7.04 -4.91
C GLU A 174 26.96 7.90 -3.64
N LEU A 175 25.85 7.89 -2.90
CA LEU A 175 25.60 8.82 -1.78
C LEU A 175 25.89 8.24 -0.38
N ALA A 176 26.21 6.95 -0.30
CA ALA A 176 26.38 6.23 0.96
C ALA A 176 27.83 6.13 1.45
#